data_AF-A0A2W5THC1-F1
#
_entry.id   AF-A0A2W5THC1-F1
#
_cell.length_a   1.000
_cell.length_b   1.000
_cell.length_c   1.000
_cell.angle_alpha   90.00
_cell.angle_beta   90.00
_cell.angle_gamma   90.00
#
_symmetry.space_group_name_H-M   'P 1'
#
loop_
_entity.id
_entity.type
_entity.pdbx_description
1 polymer ?
#
loop_
_entity_poly.entity_id
_entity_poly.type
_entity_poly.pdbx_seq_one_letter_code
_entity_poly.pdbx_strand_id
1 'polypeptide(L)'
;MAYRILNDPELVEQYEIMILFANTGAEDEATLEFVHQCDLQLGFNTIWLEAVVDQQKGKRTGYKVVTFETASRLSEPFREVCEKYGLPNTNYLHCTRELKEIPIHGYIWDQGWVKGEYLTAIGMRADEPKRTTEKKPDRQTRQQKVYPLAHWWPTTKEDVLEFWEFMPFDLEIPEHRGNCLYCHKKSNAKLRRVWQETPWVFNTPHIMEECFGNVGGNVVPGPRKMYRGYRSTRDLITLFELTGPTDEPVRQSPSGSCTEECSPFSGESDYDEDL
;
A
#
# COMPACT_ATOMS: atom_id res chain seq x y z
N MET A 1 4.23 -14.51 6.08
CA MET A 1 5.29 -13.91 6.93
C MET A 1 4.89 -13.87 8.40
N ALA A 2 3.90 -13.04 8.78
CA ALA A 2 3.47 -12.88 10.17
C ALA A 2 3.16 -14.22 10.87
N TYR A 3 2.41 -15.11 10.21
CA TYR A 3 2.16 -16.46 10.71
C TYR A 3 3.43 -17.22 11.10
N ARG A 4 4.48 -17.19 10.27
CA ARG A 4 5.75 -17.87 10.58
C ARG A 4 6.46 -17.22 11.77
N ILE A 5 6.47 -15.89 11.85
CA ILE A 5 7.09 -15.16 12.97
C ILE A 5 6.39 -15.50 14.30
N LEU A 6 5.06 -15.48 14.32
CA LEU A 6 4.28 -15.77 15.53
C LEU A 6 4.34 -17.24 15.98
N ASN A 7 4.67 -18.16 15.07
CA ASN A 7 4.78 -19.58 15.35
C ASN A 7 6.24 -20.07 15.47
N ASP A 8 7.22 -19.17 15.42
CA ASP A 8 8.62 -19.48 15.66
C ASP A 8 8.95 -19.24 17.15
N PRO A 9 9.21 -20.29 17.94
CA PRO A 9 9.45 -20.17 19.39
C PRO A 9 10.64 -19.27 19.74
N GLU A 10 11.70 -19.30 18.93
CA GLU A 10 12.91 -18.51 19.20
C GLU A 10 12.63 -17.02 19.00
N LEU A 11 11.86 -16.66 17.96
CA LEU A 11 11.52 -15.27 17.70
C LEU A 11 10.55 -14.70 18.74
N VAL A 12 9.51 -15.45 19.13
CA VAL A 12 8.53 -14.96 20.12
C VAL A 12 9.09 -14.91 21.54
N GLU A 13 10.13 -15.69 21.85
CA GLU A 13 10.87 -15.59 23.12
C GLU A 13 11.81 -14.37 23.13
N GLN A 14 12.44 -14.05 22.00
CA GLN A 14 13.44 -12.98 21.90
C GLN A 14 12.84 -11.59 21.65
N TYR A 15 11.69 -11.52 20.98
CA TYR A 15 11.12 -10.26 20.51
C TYR A 15 9.67 -10.08 20.95
N GLU A 16 9.33 -8.86 21.34
CA GLU A 16 7.95 -8.39 21.30
C GLU A 16 7.55 -8.15 19.84
N ILE A 17 6.41 -8.71 19.41
CA ILE A 17 5.96 -8.65 18.01
C ILE A 17 4.70 -7.78 17.91
N MET A 18 4.76 -6.73 17.09
CA MET A 18 3.59 -5.92 16.71
C MET A 18 3.27 -6.11 15.23
N ILE A 19 2.01 -6.43 14.93
CA ILE A 19 1.47 -6.49 13.57
C ILE A 19 0.63 -5.23 13.36
N LEU A 20 0.99 -4.45 12.35
CA LEU A 20 0.41 -3.12 12.10
C LEU A 20 -0.18 -3.08 10.70
N PHE A 21 -1.42 -2.63 10.58
CA PHE A 21 -2.10 -2.38 9.31
C PHE A 21 -2.48 -0.90 9.22
N ALA A 22 -1.98 -0.21 8.20
CA ALA A 22 -2.32 1.19 7.97
C ALA A 22 -3.43 1.30 6.92
N ASN A 23 -4.67 1.50 7.38
CA ASN A 23 -5.81 1.72 6.52
C ASN A 23 -5.72 3.12 5.88
N THR A 24 -5.71 3.17 4.55
CA THR A 24 -5.70 4.44 3.81
C THR A 24 -7.10 5.01 3.63
N GLY A 25 -8.15 4.25 3.97
CA GLY A 25 -9.55 4.50 3.62
C GLY A 25 -9.90 4.19 2.17
N ALA A 26 -8.90 3.83 1.36
CA ALA A 26 -9.02 3.56 -0.07
C ALA A 26 -8.66 2.11 -0.42
N GLU A 27 -8.64 1.23 0.58
CA GLU A 27 -8.44 -0.20 0.39
C GLU A 27 -9.74 -0.85 -0.13
N ASP A 28 -9.59 -1.96 -0.85
CA ASP A 28 -10.68 -2.83 -1.23
C ASP A 28 -11.25 -3.52 0.03
N GLU A 29 -12.57 -3.70 0.12
CA GLU A 29 -13.21 -4.30 1.30
C GLU A 29 -12.66 -5.71 1.57
N ALA A 30 -12.34 -6.47 0.51
CA ALA A 30 -11.74 -7.79 0.66
C ALA A 30 -10.34 -7.74 1.32
N THR A 31 -9.62 -6.62 1.20
CA THR A 31 -8.36 -6.42 1.94
C THR A 31 -8.65 -6.29 3.44
N LEU A 32 -9.68 -5.53 3.81
CA LEU A 32 -10.04 -5.33 5.20
C LEU A 32 -10.56 -6.64 5.82
N GLU A 33 -11.43 -7.34 5.11
CA GLU A 33 -11.96 -8.64 5.54
C GLU A 33 -10.83 -9.66 5.72
N PHE A 34 -9.89 -9.72 4.79
CA PHE A 34 -8.74 -10.62 4.89
C PHE A 34 -7.86 -10.35 6.11
N VAL A 35 -7.57 -9.08 6.41
CA VAL A 35 -6.80 -8.72 7.63
C VAL A 35 -7.59 -9.11 8.87
N HIS A 36 -8.91 -8.88 8.89
CA HIS A 36 -9.77 -9.28 10.00
C HIS A 36 -9.82 -10.81 10.18
N GLN A 37 -9.92 -11.58 9.10
CA GLN A 37 -9.86 -13.04 9.16
C GLN A 37 -8.49 -13.55 9.63
N CYS A 38 -7.39 -12.87 9.28
CA CYS A 38 -6.09 -13.19 9.86
C CYS A 38 -6.07 -13.00 11.38
N ASP A 39 -6.74 -11.97 11.91
CA ASP A 39 -6.87 -11.79 13.35
C ASP A 39 -7.70 -12.92 13.98
N LEU A 40 -8.84 -13.27 13.38
CA LEU A 40 -9.76 -14.29 13.90
C LEU A 40 -9.21 -15.72 13.84
N GLN A 41 -8.59 -16.09 12.71
CA GLN A 41 -8.18 -17.46 12.43
C GLN A 41 -6.74 -17.74 12.85
N LEU A 42 -5.88 -16.72 12.82
CA LEU A 42 -4.43 -16.87 13.03
C LEU A 42 -3.90 -16.11 14.25
N GLY A 43 -4.76 -15.37 14.96
CA GLY A 43 -4.39 -14.67 16.19
C GLY A 43 -3.37 -13.56 15.98
N PHE A 44 -3.39 -12.90 14.82
CA PHE A 44 -2.44 -11.83 14.51
C PHE A 44 -2.58 -10.62 15.45
N ASN A 45 -3.77 -10.37 16.00
CA ASN A 45 -4.05 -9.23 16.87
C ASN A 45 -3.56 -7.91 16.26
N THR A 46 -3.87 -7.71 14.98
CA THR A 46 -3.39 -6.59 14.18
C THR A 46 -3.86 -5.26 14.78
N ILE A 47 -2.96 -4.30 14.88
CA ILE A 47 -3.28 -2.91 15.23
C ILE A 47 -3.60 -2.15 13.94
N TRP A 48 -4.84 -1.67 13.83
CA TRP A 48 -5.31 -0.92 12.68
C TRP A 48 -5.14 0.58 12.92
N LEU A 49 -4.49 1.25 11.98
CA LEU A 49 -4.12 2.66 12.08
C LEU A 49 -4.66 3.45 10.91
N GLU A 50 -5.13 4.67 11.18
CA GLU A 50 -5.48 5.66 10.17
C GLU A 50 -4.74 6.96 10.41
N ALA A 51 -4.39 7.64 9.31
CA ALA A 51 -3.85 8.99 9.39
C ALA A 51 -4.89 9.97 9.95
N VAL A 52 -4.43 10.89 10.81
CA VAL A 52 -5.22 12.02 11.30
C VAL A 52 -4.52 13.29 10.86
N VAL A 53 -5.12 14.03 9.93
CA VAL A 53 -4.47 15.18 9.31
C VAL A 53 -4.90 16.47 9.99
N ASP A 54 -3.97 17.14 10.67
CA ASP A 54 -4.17 18.51 11.10
C ASP A 54 -3.98 19.46 9.92
N GLN A 55 -5.04 20.14 9.48
CA GLN A 55 -5.02 21.04 8.31
C GLN A 55 -4.18 22.31 8.53
N GLN A 56 -3.76 22.62 9.77
CA GLN A 56 -2.91 23.77 10.04
C GLN A 56 -1.51 23.58 9.46
N LYS A 57 -1.01 24.63 8.79
CA LYS A 57 0.35 24.63 8.23
C LYS A 57 1.40 24.40 9.31
N GLY A 58 2.31 23.45 9.07
CA GLY A 58 3.42 23.12 9.97
C GLY A 58 3.07 22.10 11.06
N LYS A 59 1.79 21.75 11.22
CA LYS A 59 1.39 20.61 12.06
C LYS A 59 1.67 19.31 11.30
N ARG A 60 2.14 18.29 12.01
CA ARG A 60 2.41 16.97 11.42
C ARG A 60 1.14 16.14 11.39
N THR A 61 1.06 15.23 10.44
CA THR A 61 0.04 14.17 10.43
C THR A 61 0.25 13.28 11.66
N GLY A 62 -0.83 12.96 12.36
CA GLY A 62 -0.86 12.03 13.48
C GLY A 62 -1.51 10.72 13.07
N TYR A 63 -2.01 9.99 14.07
CA TYR A 63 -2.73 8.75 13.85
C TYR A 63 -3.88 8.56 14.83
N LYS A 64 -4.77 7.64 14.51
CA LYS A 64 -5.74 7.05 15.44
C LYS A 64 -5.74 5.54 15.26
N VAL A 65 -6.05 4.82 16.34
CA VAL A 65 -6.33 3.39 16.30
C VAL A 65 -7.79 3.18 15.95
N VAL A 66 -8.08 2.27 15.03
CA VAL A 66 -9.43 1.88 14.62
C VAL A 66 -9.60 0.37 14.77
N THR A 67 -10.81 -0.13 14.54
CA THR A 67 -11.09 -1.57 14.39
C THR A 67 -11.53 -1.86 12.96
N PHE A 68 -11.74 -3.14 12.65
CA PHE A 68 -12.38 -3.53 11.39
C PHE A 68 -13.69 -2.78 11.18
N GLU A 69 -14.55 -2.65 12.19
CA GLU A 69 -15.87 -1.99 12.08
C GLU A 69 -15.78 -0.47 11.90
N THR A 70 -14.77 0.17 12.51
CA THR A 70 -14.65 1.64 12.49
C THR A 70 -13.69 2.17 11.44
N ALA A 71 -12.98 1.29 10.73
CA ALA A 71 -12.08 1.69 9.66
C ALA A 71 -12.84 2.42 8.53
N SER A 72 -12.26 3.50 8.03
CA SER A 72 -12.72 4.25 6.87
C SER A 72 -12.78 3.36 5.62
N ARG A 73 -13.85 3.53 4.84
CA ARG A 73 -14.10 2.86 3.56
C ARG A 73 -14.37 3.82 2.40
N LEU A 74 -14.54 5.11 2.71
CA LEU A 74 -14.90 6.14 1.74
C LEU A 74 -13.76 7.14 1.54
N SER A 75 -12.52 6.67 1.71
CA SER A 75 -11.29 7.40 1.47
C SER A 75 -11.12 8.65 2.32
N GLU A 76 -11.73 8.71 3.51
CA GLU A 76 -11.64 9.88 4.40
C GLU A 76 -10.19 10.26 4.73
N PRO A 77 -9.31 9.36 5.24
CA PRO A 77 -7.90 9.69 5.49
C PRO A 77 -7.16 10.12 4.22
N PHE A 78 -7.39 9.44 3.09
CA PHE A 78 -6.79 9.77 1.81
C PHE A 78 -7.16 11.19 1.36
N ARG A 79 -8.44 11.54 1.45
CA ARG A 79 -8.96 12.87 1.07
C ARG A 79 -8.36 13.96 1.95
N GLU A 80 -8.28 13.74 3.26
CA GLU A 80 -7.66 14.69 4.18
C GLU A 80 -6.16 14.93 3.87
N VAL A 81 -5.43 13.87 3.49
CA VAL A 81 -4.04 13.98 3.05
C VAL A 81 -3.95 14.77 1.74
N CYS A 82 -4.81 14.49 0.77
CA CYS A 82 -4.87 15.25 -0.48
C CYS A 82 -5.24 16.72 -0.27
N GLU A 83 -6.16 17.03 0.65
CA GLU A 83 -6.56 18.39 0.98
C GLU A 83 -5.38 19.23 1.51
N LYS A 84 -4.51 18.60 2.30
CA LYS A 84 -3.35 19.28 2.89
C LYS A 84 -2.14 19.33 1.96
N TYR A 85 -1.83 18.23 1.29
CA TYR A 85 -0.56 18.02 0.59
C TYR A 85 -0.69 17.97 -0.94
N GLY A 86 -1.93 17.97 -1.46
CA GLY A 86 -2.27 17.77 -2.86
C GLY A 86 -2.23 16.31 -3.28
N LEU A 87 -2.54 16.02 -4.54
CA LEU A 87 -2.68 14.65 -5.03
C LEU A 87 -1.35 13.88 -5.08
N PRO A 88 -1.34 12.55 -4.83
CA PRO A 88 -0.16 11.72 -5.05
C PRO A 88 -0.02 11.35 -6.53
N ASN A 89 1.21 11.14 -6.98
CA ASN A 89 1.50 10.60 -8.30
C ASN A 89 2.86 9.89 -8.28
N THR A 90 3.33 9.37 -9.42
CA THR A 90 4.61 8.65 -9.51
C THR A 90 5.83 9.43 -9.02
N ASN A 91 5.78 10.76 -9.07
CA ASN A 91 6.88 11.64 -8.66
C ASN A 91 6.66 12.25 -7.26
N TYR A 92 5.51 11.98 -6.63
CA TYR A 92 5.15 12.51 -5.32
C TYR A 92 4.39 11.47 -4.49
N LEU A 93 5.14 10.46 -4.02
CA LEU A 93 4.66 9.26 -3.31
C LEU A 93 4.27 9.50 -1.84
N HIS A 94 3.80 10.69 -1.52
CA HIS A 94 3.48 11.07 -0.15
C HIS A 94 2.29 10.31 0.43
N CYS A 95 1.46 9.63 -0.39
CA CYS A 95 0.42 8.75 0.13
C CYS A 95 1.00 7.61 0.97
N THR A 96 2.12 6.98 0.56
CA THR A 96 2.82 5.98 1.37
C THR A 96 3.33 6.60 2.67
N ARG A 97 3.96 7.78 2.59
CA ARG A 97 4.51 8.48 3.76
C ARG A 97 3.42 8.87 4.75
N GLU A 98 2.41 9.60 4.31
CA GLU A 98 1.39 10.23 5.16
C GLU A 98 0.32 9.25 5.62
N LEU A 99 -0.09 8.29 4.77
CA LEU A 99 -1.18 7.36 5.10
C LEU A 99 -0.67 6.07 5.74
N LYS A 100 0.62 5.72 5.58
CA LYS A 100 1.17 4.46 6.09
C LYS A 100 2.32 4.66 7.06
N GLU A 101 3.42 5.26 6.61
CA GLU A 101 4.63 5.31 7.42
C GLU A 101 4.49 6.21 8.65
N ILE A 102 3.89 7.40 8.51
CA ILE A 102 3.67 8.32 9.63
C ILE A 102 2.76 7.71 10.69
N PRO A 103 1.59 7.14 10.37
CA PRO A 103 0.75 6.50 11.37
C PRO A 103 1.45 5.35 12.10
N ILE A 104 2.13 4.48 11.35
CA ILE A 104 2.89 3.35 11.91
C ILE A 104 3.98 3.85 12.88
N HIS A 105 4.79 4.82 12.46
CA HIS A 105 5.85 5.35 13.30
C HIS A 105 5.33 6.11 14.53
N GLY A 106 4.21 6.83 14.39
CA GLY A 106 3.56 7.49 15.51
C GLY A 106 3.11 6.48 16.57
N TYR A 107 2.44 5.42 16.15
CA TYR A 107 1.98 4.37 17.08
C TYR A 107 3.15 3.68 17.79
N ILE A 108 4.17 3.25 17.04
CA ILE A 108 5.36 2.59 17.59
C ILE A 108 6.07 3.49 18.62
N TRP A 109 6.19 4.78 18.32
CA TRP A 109 6.79 5.75 19.25
C TRP A 109 6.01 5.84 20.57
N ASP A 110 4.68 5.89 20.50
CA ASP A 110 3.82 5.98 21.69
C ASP A 110 3.80 4.67 22.50
N GLN A 111 4.13 3.52 21.88
CA GLN A 111 4.41 2.26 22.59
C GLN A 111 5.80 2.21 23.25
N GLY A 112 6.61 3.27 23.11
CA GLY A 112 7.93 3.37 23.73
C GLY A 112 9.07 2.71 22.96
N TRP A 113 8.81 2.24 21.74
CA TRP A 113 9.84 1.61 20.91
C TRP A 113 10.79 2.67 20.33
N VAL A 114 12.09 2.48 20.57
CA VAL A 114 13.11 3.45 20.18
C VAL A 114 13.52 3.26 18.72
N LYS A 115 13.49 4.37 17.98
CA LYS A 115 13.83 4.42 16.56
C LYS A 115 15.25 3.89 16.30
N GLY A 116 15.32 2.83 15.50
CA GLY A 116 16.56 2.15 15.15
C GLY A 116 17.00 1.08 16.15
N GLU A 117 16.18 0.77 17.16
CA GLU A 117 16.41 -0.34 18.10
C GLU A 117 15.43 -1.51 17.87
N TYR A 118 14.50 -1.37 16.91
CA TYR A 118 13.57 -2.42 16.50
C TYR A 118 13.75 -2.80 15.02
N LEU A 119 13.34 -4.02 14.68
CA LEU A 119 13.31 -4.54 13.32
C LEU A 119 11.95 -4.27 12.68
N THR A 120 11.96 -3.84 11.42
CA THR A 120 10.76 -3.78 10.56
C THR A 120 10.79 -4.96 9.61
N ALA A 121 9.94 -5.96 9.86
CA ALA A 121 9.77 -7.09 8.96
C ALA A 121 8.87 -6.73 7.77
N ILE A 122 9.34 -7.01 6.56
CA ILE A 122 8.60 -6.74 5.32
C ILE A 122 8.46 -8.05 4.53
N GLY A 123 7.25 -8.34 4.06
CA GLY A 123 6.89 -9.59 3.40
C GLY A 123 7.36 -9.76 1.95
N MET A 124 8.54 -9.23 1.60
CA MET A 124 9.15 -9.48 0.28
C MET A 124 9.72 -10.90 0.21
N ARG A 125 9.50 -11.56 -0.92
CA ARG A 125 9.85 -12.97 -1.14
C ARG A 125 11.20 -13.16 -1.80
N ALA A 126 11.71 -14.39 -1.77
CA ALA A 126 12.99 -14.76 -2.39
C ALA A 126 12.97 -14.64 -3.92
N ASP A 127 11.81 -14.83 -4.56
CA ASP A 127 11.57 -14.64 -5.99
C ASP A 127 11.37 -13.17 -6.40
N GLU A 128 11.55 -12.23 -5.46
CA GLU A 128 11.48 -10.78 -5.69
C GLU A 128 12.83 -10.06 -5.44
N PRO A 129 13.97 -10.53 -5.98
CA PRO A 129 15.31 -10.08 -5.56
C PRO A 129 15.58 -8.58 -5.76
N LYS A 130 14.89 -7.94 -6.72
CA LYS A 130 14.96 -6.48 -6.92
C LYS A 130 14.36 -5.70 -5.74
N ARG A 131 13.36 -6.27 -5.05
CA ARG A 131 12.64 -5.65 -3.92
C ARG A 131 13.33 -5.89 -2.57
N THR A 132 14.22 -6.88 -2.49
CA THR A 132 14.94 -7.28 -1.26
C THR A 132 16.37 -6.77 -1.20
N THR A 133 16.81 -6.01 -2.20
CA THR A 133 18.17 -5.46 -2.26
C THR A 133 18.45 -4.67 -0.99
N GLU A 134 19.50 -5.05 -0.26
CA GLU A 134 19.89 -4.41 1.00
C GLU A 134 20.22 -2.93 0.76
N LYS A 135 19.24 -2.06 1.03
CA LYS A 135 19.46 -0.62 1.08
C LYS A 135 20.10 -0.30 2.42
N LYS A 136 21.12 0.57 2.41
CA LYS A 136 21.69 1.12 3.65
C LYS A 136 20.54 1.62 4.55
N PRO A 137 20.63 1.48 5.88
CA PRO A 137 19.62 2.01 6.78
C PRO A 137 19.32 3.45 6.40
N ASP A 138 18.03 3.76 6.24
CA ASP A 138 17.64 5.10 5.88
C ASP A 138 18.20 6.06 6.94
N ARG A 139 18.97 7.06 6.50
CA ARG A 139 19.71 7.92 7.42
C ARG A 139 18.79 8.74 8.32
N GLN A 140 17.56 9.02 7.86
CA GLN A 140 16.57 9.77 8.62
C GLN A 140 15.76 8.86 9.53
N THR A 141 15.27 7.72 9.05
CA THR A 141 14.40 6.81 9.82
C THR A 141 15.18 5.82 10.69
N ARG A 142 16.50 5.62 10.43
CA ARG A 142 17.35 4.60 11.07
C ARG A 142 16.71 3.20 11.07
N GLN A 143 15.76 2.98 10.16
CA GLN A 143 14.94 1.78 10.16
C GLN A 143 15.78 0.56 9.80
N GLN A 144 15.73 -0.45 10.65
CA GLN A 144 16.36 -1.74 10.40
C GLN A 144 15.34 -2.66 9.71
N LYS A 145 15.46 -2.82 8.39
CA LYS A 145 14.54 -3.65 7.62
C LYS A 145 15.05 -5.08 7.56
N VAL A 146 14.15 -6.03 7.75
CA VAL A 146 14.41 -7.46 7.54
C VAL A 146 13.38 -8.02 6.57
N TYR A 147 13.79 -9.01 5.80
CA TYR A 147 12.96 -9.65 4.77
C TYR A 147 12.85 -11.16 5.06
N PRO A 148 12.03 -11.58 6.03
CA PRO A 148 12.02 -12.97 6.50
C PRO A 148 11.76 -13.99 5.39
N LEU A 149 10.84 -13.69 4.46
CA LEU A 149 10.49 -14.60 3.35
C LEU A 149 11.54 -14.61 2.23
N ALA A 150 12.52 -13.71 2.27
CA ALA A 150 13.64 -13.72 1.35
C ALA A 150 14.88 -14.36 1.97
N HIS A 151 15.15 -14.09 3.25
CA HIS A 151 16.45 -14.39 3.87
C HIS A 151 16.41 -15.42 5.01
N TRP A 152 15.32 -15.53 5.77
CA TRP A 152 15.23 -16.45 6.92
C TRP A 152 14.55 -17.75 6.53
N TRP A 153 13.41 -17.64 5.86
CA TRP A 153 12.67 -18.73 5.24
C TRP A 153 12.40 -18.37 3.78
N PRO A 154 13.40 -18.54 2.89
CA PRO A 154 13.22 -18.27 1.47
C PRO A 154 11.94 -18.94 0.95
N THR A 155 11.01 -18.14 0.45
CA THR A 155 9.66 -18.52 0.03
C THR A 155 9.37 -17.89 -1.33
N THR A 156 8.73 -18.60 -2.26
CA THR A 156 8.28 -18.10 -3.57
C THR A 156 6.78 -17.77 -3.58
N LYS A 157 6.26 -17.23 -4.69
CA LYS A 157 4.82 -17.05 -4.88
C LYS A 157 4.07 -18.37 -4.76
N GLU A 158 4.58 -19.43 -5.36
CA GLU A 158 3.97 -20.77 -5.36
C GLU A 158 3.84 -21.31 -3.92
N ASP A 159 4.89 -21.18 -3.11
CA ASP A 159 4.84 -21.58 -1.69
C ASP A 159 3.77 -20.80 -0.90
N VAL A 160 3.58 -19.51 -1.22
CA VAL A 160 2.54 -18.68 -0.60
C VAL A 160 1.15 -19.16 -1.03
N LEU A 161 0.95 -19.46 -2.32
CA LEU A 161 -0.31 -19.96 -2.84
C LEU A 161 -0.66 -21.33 -2.26
N GLU A 162 0.32 -22.24 -2.15
CA GLU A 162 0.14 -23.55 -1.52
C GLU A 162 -0.27 -23.39 -0.05
N PHE A 163 0.36 -22.49 0.69
CA PHE A 163 -0.05 -22.20 2.07
C PHE A 163 -1.51 -21.73 2.15
N TRP A 164 -1.93 -20.81 1.27
CA TRP A 164 -3.29 -20.27 1.26
C TRP A 164 -4.33 -21.25 0.74
N GLU A 165 -3.97 -22.22 -0.11
CA GLU A 165 -4.89 -23.25 -0.62
C GLU A 165 -5.54 -24.08 0.49
N PHE A 166 -4.83 -24.28 1.61
CA PHE A 166 -5.34 -25.04 2.76
C PHE A 166 -6.03 -24.18 3.83
N MET A 167 -6.09 -22.87 3.65
CA MET A 167 -6.72 -21.96 4.61
C MET A 167 -8.24 -21.94 4.42
N PRO A 168 -9.02 -21.73 5.48
CA PRO A 168 -10.48 -21.67 5.38
C PRO A 168 -11.00 -20.36 4.75
N PHE A 169 -10.10 -19.45 4.37
CA PHE A 169 -10.38 -18.16 3.76
C PHE A 169 -9.20 -17.73 2.87
N ASP A 170 -9.43 -16.77 1.97
CA ASP A 170 -8.43 -16.19 1.08
C ASP A 170 -8.65 -14.67 0.94
N LEU A 171 -7.70 -13.95 0.33
CA LEU A 171 -7.80 -12.52 0.06
C LEU A 171 -8.90 -12.18 -0.96
N GLU A 172 -9.20 -13.10 -1.88
CA GLU A 172 -10.26 -12.95 -2.90
C GLU A 172 -10.12 -11.70 -3.81
N ILE A 173 -8.92 -11.11 -3.89
CA ILE A 173 -8.64 -9.98 -4.78
C ILE A 173 -7.83 -10.44 -6.00
N PRO A 174 -8.35 -10.24 -7.22
CA PRO A 174 -7.56 -10.42 -8.44
C PRO A 174 -6.32 -9.51 -8.48
N GLU A 175 -5.20 -10.04 -8.97
CA GLU A 175 -3.90 -9.33 -9.00
C GLU A 175 -3.96 -7.94 -9.69
N HIS A 176 -4.82 -7.77 -10.70
CA HIS A 176 -4.95 -6.46 -11.38
C HIS A 176 -5.65 -5.40 -10.53
N ARG A 177 -6.49 -5.79 -9.57
CA ARG A 177 -7.17 -4.88 -8.65
C ARG A 177 -6.24 -4.39 -7.54
N GLY A 178 -5.44 -5.27 -6.94
CA GLY A 178 -4.60 -4.94 -5.80
C GLY A 178 -5.37 -4.33 -4.62
N ASN A 179 -4.66 -3.98 -3.54
CA ASN A 179 -5.33 -3.60 -2.28
C ASN A 179 -5.96 -2.20 -2.35
N CYS A 180 -5.24 -1.19 -2.83
CA CYS A 180 -5.78 0.17 -2.92
C CYS A 180 -6.56 0.37 -4.23
N LEU A 181 -7.86 0.65 -4.14
CA LEU A 181 -8.84 0.68 -5.23
C LEU A 181 -8.34 1.43 -6.49
N TYR A 182 -7.85 2.65 -6.33
CA TYR A 182 -7.46 3.54 -7.43
C TYR A 182 -5.97 3.93 -7.43
N CYS A 183 -5.11 3.07 -6.87
CA CYS A 183 -3.67 3.30 -6.77
C CYS A 183 -3.05 3.80 -8.09
N HIS A 184 -2.41 4.97 -8.04
CA HIS A 184 -1.77 5.60 -9.19
C HIS A 184 -0.51 4.88 -9.70
N LYS A 185 -0.01 3.89 -8.95
CA LYS A 185 1.12 3.05 -9.37
C LYS A 185 0.73 1.95 -10.35
N LYS A 186 -0.56 1.61 -10.48
CA LYS A 186 -1.02 0.57 -11.42
C LYS A 186 -0.66 0.91 -12.86
N SER A 187 -0.30 -0.10 -13.65
CA SER A 187 -0.13 0.05 -15.10
C SER A 187 -1.46 0.41 -15.79
N ASN A 188 -1.36 0.96 -17.01
CA ASN A 188 -2.54 1.23 -17.84
C ASN A 188 -3.35 -0.05 -18.12
N ALA A 189 -2.69 -1.19 -18.30
CA ALA A 189 -3.35 -2.47 -18.53
C ALA A 189 -4.24 -2.86 -17.34
N LYS A 190 -3.70 -2.77 -16.11
CA LYS A 190 -4.46 -3.02 -14.88
C LYS A 190 -5.60 -2.01 -14.70
N LEU A 191 -5.32 -0.72 -14.85
CA LEU A 191 -6.33 0.33 -14.71
C LEU A 191 -7.46 0.19 -15.73
N ARG A 192 -7.16 -0.19 -16.98
CA ARG A 192 -8.18 -0.47 -18.00
C ARG A 192 -9.06 -1.64 -17.61
N ARG A 193 -8.47 -2.72 -17.08
CA ARG A 193 -9.22 -3.89 -16.60
C ARG A 193 -10.12 -3.54 -15.39
N VAL A 194 -9.58 -2.79 -14.43
CA VAL A 194 -10.37 -2.26 -13.29
C VAL A 194 -11.51 -1.37 -13.78
N TRP A 195 -11.29 -0.53 -14.80
CA TRP A 195 -12.34 0.32 -15.37
C TRP A 195 -13.45 -0.49 -16.04
N GLN A 196 -13.11 -1.57 -16.75
CA GLN A 196 -14.11 -2.47 -17.38
C GLN A 196 -14.98 -3.20 -16.35
N GLU A 197 -14.38 -3.65 -15.24
CA GLU A 197 -15.07 -4.44 -14.22
C GLU A 197 -15.80 -3.58 -13.19
N THR A 198 -15.18 -2.47 -12.78
CA THR A 198 -15.60 -1.62 -11.66
C THR A 198 -15.36 -0.13 -11.98
N PRO A 199 -16.04 0.45 -12.97
CA PRO A 199 -15.78 1.82 -13.42
C PRO A 199 -16.01 2.87 -12.31
N TRP A 200 -16.91 2.60 -11.37
CA TRP A 200 -17.23 3.50 -10.24
C TRP A 200 -16.03 3.78 -9.33
N VAL A 201 -15.01 2.91 -9.30
CA VAL A 201 -13.76 3.11 -8.53
C VAL A 201 -13.05 4.40 -8.94
N PHE A 202 -13.26 4.85 -10.17
CA PHE A 202 -12.66 6.07 -10.71
C PHE A 202 -13.40 7.36 -10.28
N ASN A 203 -14.57 7.27 -9.65
CA ASN A 203 -15.30 8.46 -9.18
C ASN A 203 -14.53 9.20 -8.08
N THR A 204 -14.00 8.48 -7.09
CA THR A 204 -13.25 9.05 -5.97
C THR A 204 -11.99 9.80 -6.42
N PRO A 205 -11.07 9.22 -7.22
CA PRO A 205 -9.91 9.95 -7.72
C PRO A 205 -10.30 11.12 -8.62
N HIS A 206 -11.37 11.01 -9.41
CA HIS A 206 -11.87 12.15 -10.20
C HIS A 206 -12.31 13.33 -9.32
N ILE A 207 -13.10 13.07 -8.28
CA ILE A 207 -13.53 14.11 -7.34
C ILE A 207 -12.32 14.73 -6.63
N MET A 208 -11.35 13.90 -6.20
CA MET A 208 -10.13 14.41 -5.58
C MET A 208 -9.31 15.27 -6.55
N GLU A 209 -9.25 14.91 -7.84
CA GLU A 209 -8.60 15.71 -8.87
C GLU A 209 -9.24 17.10 -9.00
N GLU A 210 -10.57 17.18 -8.99
CA GLU A 210 -11.30 18.45 -9.04
C GLU A 210 -11.09 19.30 -7.78
N CYS A 211 -11.14 18.69 -6.59
CA CYS A 211 -11.00 19.42 -5.33
C CYS A 211 -9.55 19.83 -5.03
N PHE A 212 -8.58 18.95 -5.30
CA PHE A 212 -7.23 19.05 -4.75
C PHE A 212 -6.11 19.10 -5.80
N GLY A 213 -6.45 19.11 -7.09
CA GLY A 213 -5.45 19.21 -8.16
C GLY A 213 -4.58 20.48 -8.09
N ASN A 214 -5.10 21.57 -7.50
CA ASN A 214 -4.36 22.83 -7.35
C ASN A 214 -3.70 23.01 -5.97
N VAL A 215 -3.74 21.98 -5.11
CA VAL A 215 -3.14 22.05 -3.77
C VAL A 215 -1.65 21.72 -3.85
N GLY A 216 -0.82 22.60 -3.26
CA GLY A 216 0.63 22.45 -3.21
C GLY A 216 1.33 22.79 -4.54
N GLY A 217 2.66 22.73 -4.54
CA GLY A 217 3.46 22.99 -5.74
C GLY A 217 3.36 21.85 -6.75
N ASN A 218 3.37 22.16 -8.05
CA ASN A 218 3.42 21.15 -9.11
C ASN A 218 4.68 21.33 -9.95
N VAL A 219 5.30 20.21 -10.36
CA VAL A 219 6.51 20.22 -11.19
C VAL A 219 6.18 20.59 -12.64
N VAL A 220 4.97 20.26 -13.08
CA VAL A 220 4.45 20.61 -14.41
C VAL A 220 3.41 21.74 -14.30
N PRO A 221 3.23 22.57 -15.35
CA PRO A 221 2.18 23.58 -15.36
C PRO A 221 0.77 22.99 -15.21
N GLY A 222 -0.09 23.67 -14.45
CA GLY A 222 -1.49 23.31 -14.26
C GLY A 222 -1.75 22.39 -13.05
N PRO A 223 -3.00 21.90 -12.91
CA PRO A 223 -3.37 21.02 -11.81
C PRO A 223 -2.55 19.73 -11.82
N ARG A 224 -2.19 19.24 -10.63
CA ARG A 224 -1.53 17.94 -10.46
C ARG A 224 -2.48 16.83 -10.92
N LYS A 225 -1.91 15.81 -11.55
CA LYS A 225 -2.61 14.64 -12.07
C LYS A 225 -2.00 13.38 -11.47
N MET A 226 -2.85 12.41 -11.13
CA MET A 226 -2.44 11.24 -10.35
C MET A 226 -1.67 10.21 -11.17
N TYR A 227 -2.11 9.94 -12.40
CA TYR A 227 -1.68 8.76 -13.14
C TYR A 227 -0.45 9.01 -14.03
N ARG A 228 0.24 7.91 -14.37
CA ARG A 228 1.48 7.89 -15.18
C ARG A 228 1.34 8.76 -16.43
N GLY A 229 2.39 9.51 -16.77
CA GLY A 229 2.39 10.43 -17.91
C GLY A 229 1.56 11.70 -17.69
N TYR A 230 1.38 12.11 -16.42
CA TYR A 230 0.60 13.29 -16.05
C TYR A 230 -0.82 13.25 -16.64
N ARG A 231 -1.54 12.15 -16.39
CA ARG A 231 -2.93 11.93 -16.85
C ARG A 231 -3.90 12.00 -15.69
N SER A 232 -5.03 12.68 -15.93
CA SER A 232 -6.17 12.69 -15.02
C SER A 232 -6.96 11.38 -15.15
N THR A 233 -7.88 11.13 -14.21
CA THR A 233 -8.90 10.09 -14.35
C THR A 233 -9.64 10.21 -15.68
N ARG A 234 -10.00 11.44 -16.09
CA ARG A 234 -10.71 11.69 -17.36
C ARG A 234 -9.85 11.32 -18.57
N ASP A 235 -8.57 11.69 -18.55
CA ASP A 235 -7.62 11.35 -19.63
C ASP A 235 -7.51 9.82 -19.79
N LEU A 236 -7.49 9.07 -18.67
CA LEU A 236 -7.47 7.61 -18.69
C LEU A 236 -8.76 7.02 -19.26
N ILE A 237 -9.92 7.49 -18.79
CA ILE A 237 -11.21 6.98 -19.27
C ILE A 237 -11.34 7.22 -20.77
N THR A 238 -11.02 8.42 -21.26
CA THR A 238 -11.04 8.72 -22.69
C THR A 238 -10.07 7.82 -23.47
N LEU A 239 -8.87 7.55 -22.94
CA LEU A 239 -7.95 6.60 -23.56
C LEU A 239 -8.55 5.18 -23.64
N PHE A 240 -9.22 4.71 -22.59
CA PHE A 240 -9.83 3.38 -22.55
C PHE A 240 -11.04 3.27 -23.49
N GLU A 241 -11.87 4.31 -23.57
CA GLU A 241 -12.98 4.39 -24.52
C GLU A 241 -12.48 4.36 -25.98
N LEU A 242 -11.43 5.12 -26.30
CA LEU A 242 -10.84 5.17 -27.64
C LEU A 242 -10.17 3.86 -28.05
N THR A 243 -9.59 3.14 -27.10
CA THR A 243 -8.90 1.86 -27.36
C THR A 243 -9.84 0.65 -27.28
N GLY A 244 -11.08 0.83 -26.80
CA GLY A 244 -12.11 -0.20 -26.67
C GLY A 244 -11.94 -1.11 -25.44
N PRO A 245 -12.70 -2.22 -25.33
CA PRO A 245 -12.38 -3.29 -24.40
C PRO A 245 -11.08 -4.00 -24.81
N THR A 246 -10.43 -4.68 -23.87
CA THR A 246 -9.28 -5.55 -24.15
C THR A 246 -9.49 -6.88 -23.46
N ASP A 247 -9.37 -7.96 -24.23
CA ASP A 247 -9.31 -9.33 -23.74
C ASP A 247 -7.86 -9.77 -23.50
N GLU A 248 -6.88 -8.90 -23.76
CA GLU A 248 -5.49 -9.23 -23.50
C GLU A 248 -5.30 -9.51 -22.01
N PRO A 249 -4.72 -10.67 -21.65
CA PRO A 249 -4.44 -10.98 -20.27
C PRO A 249 -3.51 -9.90 -19.73
N VAL A 250 -3.86 -9.33 -18.58
CA VAL A 250 -2.95 -8.46 -17.84
C VAL A 250 -1.71 -9.31 -17.53
N ARG A 251 -0.59 -8.99 -18.19
CA ARG A 251 0.66 -9.73 -17.98
C ARG A 251 0.99 -9.71 -16.50
N GLN A 252 0.97 -10.88 -15.88
CA GLN A 252 1.53 -11.07 -14.55
C GLN A 252 3.04 -10.85 -14.69
N SER A 253 3.65 -10.19 -13.69
CA SER A 253 5.11 -10.13 -13.64
C SER A 253 5.68 -11.56 -13.69
N PRO A 254 6.85 -11.81 -14.32
CA PRO A 254 7.49 -13.13 -14.30
C PRO A 254 7.72 -13.70 -12.89
N SER A 255 7.83 -12.83 -11.88
CA SER A 255 7.89 -13.18 -10.45
C SER A 255 6.52 -13.19 -9.75
N GLY A 256 5.45 -12.92 -10.49
CA GLY A 256 4.11 -12.63 -9.97
C GLY A 256 4.09 -11.54 -8.90
N SER A 257 5.16 -10.74 -8.84
CA SER A 257 5.34 -9.66 -7.89
C SER A 257 4.45 -8.50 -8.27
N CYS A 258 3.56 -8.11 -7.37
CA CYS A 258 2.87 -6.84 -7.46
C CYS A 258 3.87 -5.71 -7.11
N THR A 259 4.83 -5.46 -8.00
CA THR A 259 5.80 -4.35 -7.91
C THR A 259 5.13 -2.98 -7.87
N GLU A 260 3.85 -2.94 -8.24
CA GLU A 260 3.00 -1.76 -8.25
C GLU A 260 2.26 -1.53 -6.92
N GLU A 261 2.48 -2.37 -5.90
CA GLU A 261 1.96 -2.12 -4.56
C GLU A 261 2.71 -0.98 -3.85
N CYS A 262 1.94 -0.09 -3.22
CA CYS A 262 2.47 0.91 -2.30
C CYS A 262 2.77 0.26 -0.94
N SER A 263 3.79 -0.61 -0.88
CA SER A 263 4.25 -1.16 0.40
C SER A 263 4.94 -0.05 1.21
N PRO A 264 4.59 0.15 2.49
CA PRO A 264 5.35 1.07 3.34
C PRO A 264 6.79 0.60 3.42
N PHE A 265 7.73 1.54 3.55
CA PHE A 265 9.15 1.23 3.70
C PHE A 265 9.82 0.58 2.49
N SER A 266 9.16 0.51 1.33
CA SER A 266 9.84 0.20 0.06
C SER A 266 10.51 1.47 -0.47
N GLY A 267 11.84 1.55 -0.44
CA GLY A 267 12.57 2.77 -0.85
C GLY A 267 12.28 3.12 -2.32
N GLU A 268 12.20 4.43 -2.64
CA GLU A 268 11.80 5.01 -3.93
C GLU A 268 12.68 4.58 -5.13
N SER A 269 12.51 3.39 -5.73
CA SER A 269 13.19 3.07 -7.01
C SER A 269 12.74 1.75 -7.67
N ASP A 270 11.46 1.50 -7.87
CA ASP A 270 11.01 0.35 -8.69
C ASP A 270 9.90 0.78 -9.66
N TYR A 271 10.25 1.61 -10.64
CA TYR A 271 9.38 1.85 -11.79
C TYR A 271 10.10 1.40 -13.06
N ASP A 272 9.54 0.39 -13.72
CA ASP A 272 9.86 0.10 -15.11
C ASP A 272 9.34 1.27 -15.97
N GLU A 273 10.27 1.89 -16.70
CA GLU A 273 10.02 2.93 -17.71
C GLU A 273 9.39 2.32 -18.97
N ASP A 274 8.18 1.77 -18.86
CA ASP A 274 7.39 1.50 -20.05
C ASP A 274 6.62 2.77 -20.42
N LEU A 275 7.29 3.56 -21.28
CA LEU A 275 6.74 4.69 -22.06
C LEU A 275 5.58 4.26 -22.96
#